data_AF-A0A6A0I1G9-F1
#
_entry.id   AF-A0A6A0I1G9-F1
#
_cell.length_a   1.000
_cell.length_b   1.000
_cell.length_c   1.000
_cell.angle_alpha   90.00
_cell.angle_beta   90.00
_cell.angle_gamma   90.00
#
_symmetry.space_group_name_H-M   'P 1'
#
loop_
_entity.id
_entity.type
_entity.pdbx_description
1 polymer ?
#
loop_
_entity_poly.entity_id
_entity_poly.type
_entity_poly.pdbx_seq_one_letter_code
_entity_poly.pdbx_strand_id
1 'polypeptide(L)'
;MLEFYDTQPETNVQETEYKRLLGYPVEFDLTGRARELADWARRWYIENGKPWIYARQINRLDLLDGKLMIAGVEFSSKKLHAQLLRAQAHAAVVVAVSAGRECEEKARQLWLEEKPDEYFFLEIYGSAVVEHLITNAGARLCAWAEQQGHAILPHYSPGYSGWEIEDQNKLLNLICQKNFREEIHVLETGMLWPKKSLLAVFGITQHVNQVRRLRELVPCESCSMPSCRYRRLPYGRARKLMEEVSQLQARVDRISNGAAQSKSILDHHGKYSISVRALQKWSQERLHLKVLADRSVQARFRYAGTTCSNLGRPLEYDYHLKLASATEGYKIIEMSCAPAPGDAGHAYMCEYIRNGEKLARDIAGEKPLLGCSLNEVLNWNRQFSPSGCFCDAVSREHKWGLVLEVLHYALVQNEKRRNAV
;
A
#
# COMPACT_ATOMS: atom_id res chain seq x y z
N MET A 1 22.37 0.30 -29.37
CA MET A 1 21.31 0.99 -28.59
C MET A 1 20.13 0.05 -28.57
N LEU A 2 19.55 -0.23 -27.41
CA LEU A 2 18.45 -1.19 -27.31
C LEU A 2 17.20 -0.65 -27.99
N GLU A 3 16.67 -1.43 -28.92
CA GLU A 3 15.33 -1.28 -29.49
C GLU A 3 14.84 -2.67 -29.85
N PHE A 4 13.63 -3.02 -29.43
CA PHE A 4 13.00 -4.25 -29.87
C PHE A 4 11.51 -4.07 -30.10
N TYR A 5 11.02 -4.85 -31.04
CA TYR A 5 9.62 -4.92 -31.38
C TYR A 5 9.20 -6.39 -31.45
N ASP A 6 8.16 -6.75 -30.72
CA ASP A 6 7.64 -8.10 -30.61
C ASP A 6 6.15 -8.10 -30.93
N THR A 7 5.80 -8.66 -32.09
CA THR A 7 4.43 -8.74 -32.61
C THR A 7 3.68 -9.98 -32.11
N GLN A 8 4.37 -10.91 -31.44
CA GLN A 8 3.81 -12.18 -30.97
C GLN A 8 4.42 -12.57 -29.62
N PRO A 9 4.34 -11.69 -28.61
CA PRO A 9 4.87 -12.00 -27.29
C PRO A 9 4.10 -13.16 -26.65
N GLU A 10 4.77 -13.92 -25.79
CA GLU A 10 4.10 -14.92 -24.96
C GLU A 10 3.03 -14.23 -24.08
N THR A 11 1.84 -14.82 -24.01
CA THR A 11 0.71 -14.32 -23.20
C THR A 11 0.26 -15.32 -22.15
N ASN A 12 1.21 -15.96 -21.48
CA ASN A 12 0.96 -16.91 -20.41
C ASN A 12 0.59 -16.18 -19.11
N VAL A 13 -0.61 -15.58 -19.10
CA VAL A 13 -1.15 -14.86 -17.95
C VAL A 13 -1.29 -15.82 -16.77
N GLN A 14 -0.65 -15.51 -15.65
CA GLN A 14 -0.73 -16.29 -14.43
C GLN A 14 -2.16 -16.31 -13.89
N GLU A 15 -2.65 -17.47 -13.46
CA GLU A 15 -4.01 -17.62 -12.94
C GLU A 15 -4.25 -16.73 -11.70
N THR A 16 -3.24 -16.61 -10.84
CA THR A 16 -3.28 -15.74 -9.66
C THR A 16 -3.49 -14.27 -10.03
N GLU A 17 -2.88 -13.79 -11.10
CA GLU A 17 -3.02 -12.41 -11.57
C GLU A 17 -4.40 -12.16 -12.18
N TYR A 18 -4.90 -13.12 -12.96
CA TYR A 18 -6.24 -13.01 -13.53
C TYR A 18 -7.33 -13.05 -12.45
N LYS A 19 -7.25 -13.99 -11.50
CA LYS A 19 -8.14 -14.04 -10.32
C LYS A 19 -8.13 -12.74 -9.52
N ARG A 20 -6.96 -12.15 -9.31
CA ARG A 20 -6.79 -10.88 -8.60
C ARG A 20 -7.55 -9.75 -9.30
N LEU A 21 -7.45 -9.67 -10.62
CA LEU A 21 -8.13 -8.63 -11.41
C LEU A 21 -9.64 -8.86 -11.52
N LEU A 22 -10.08 -10.12 -11.48
CA LEU A 22 -11.51 -10.48 -11.35
C LEU A 22 -12.09 -10.17 -9.96
N GLY A 23 -11.24 -9.78 -8.98
CA GLY A 23 -11.66 -9.41 -7.63
C GLY A 23 -11.79 -10.58 -6.65
N TYR A 24 -11.35 -11.78 -7.03
CA TYR A 24 -11.37 -12.94 -6.14
C TYR A 24 -10.22 -12.90 -5.12
N PRO A 25 -10.43 -13.43 -3.89
CA PRO A 25 -9.35 -13.67 -2.93
C PRO A 25 -8.28 -14.61 -3.49
N VAL A 26 -7.04 -14.48 -3.00
CA VAL A 26 -5.90 -15.30 -3.44
C VAL A 26 -6.20 -16.80 -3.31
N GLU A 27 -6.70 -17.22 -2.14
CA GLU A 27 -7.03 -18.61 -1.80
C GLU A 27 -8.36 -19.10 -2.38
N PHE A 28 -9.09 -18.27 -3.15
CA PHE A 28 -10.40 -18.66 -3.67
C PHE A 28 -10.27 -19.49 -4.95
N ASP A 29 -10.72 -20.72 -4.94
CA ASP A 29 -10.71 -21.55 -6.16
C ASP A 29 -11.93 -21.23 -7.05
N LEU A 30 -11.67 -20.84 -8.30
CA LEU A 30 -12.76 -20.62 -9.26
C LEU A 30 -13.40 -21.97 -9.59
N THR A 31 -14.71 -22.04 -9.41
CA THR A 31 -15.54 -23.21 -9.66
C THR A 31 -16.81 -22.82 -10.42
N GLY A 32 -17.50 -23.82 -11.00
CA GLY A 32 -18.74 -23.63 -11.75
C GLY A 32 -18.62 -22.58 -12.85
N ARG A 33 -19.62 -21.70 -12.95
CA ARG A 33 -19.72 -20.70 -14.02
C ARG A 33 -18.51 -19.75 -14.09
N ALA A 34 -17.93 -19.36 -12.95
CA ALA A 34 -16.77 -18.49 -12.93
C ALA A 34 -15.52 -19.17 -13.53
N ARG A 35 -15.34 -20.48 -13.30
CA ARG A 35 -14.27 -21.26 -13.93
C ARG A 35 -14.48 -21.34 -15.44
N GLU A 36 -15.69 -21.70 -15.87
CA GLU A 36 -16.03 -21.81 -17.29
C GLU A 36 -15.74 -20.51 -18.07
N LEU A 37 -16.16 -19.36 -17.51
CA LEU A 37 -15.95 -18.04 -18.12
C LEU A 37 -14.47 -17.64 -18.12
N ALA A 38 -13.73 -17.94 -17.05
CA ALA A 38 -12.29 -17.67 -16.98
C ALA A 38 -11.52 -18.46 -18.04
N ASP A 39 -11.81 -19.76 -18.18
CA ASP A 39 -11.17 -20.64 -19.15
C ASP A 39 -11.59 -20.30 -20.58
N TRP A 40 -12.86 -19.92 -20.79
CA TRP A 40 -13.34 -19.42 -22.08
C TRP A 40 -12.63 -18.13 -22.49
N ALA A 41 -12.53 -17.13 -21.62
CA ALA A 41 -11.87 -15.86 -21.93
C ALA A 41 -10.40 -16.06 -22.30
N ARG A 42 -9.69 -16.92 -21.55
CA ARG A 42 -8.30 -17.31 -21.84
C ARG A 42 -8.17 -17.97 -23.20
N ARG A 43 -8.98 -19.00 -23.49
CA ARG A 43 -8.94 -19.71 -24.78
C ARG A 43 -9.25 -18.76 -25.94
N TRP A 44 -10.31 -17.98 -25.80
CA TRP A 44 -10.72 -17.01 -26.82
C TRP A 44 -9.57 -16.04 -27.13
N TYR A 45 -8.91 -15.51 -26.10
CA TYR A 45 -7.79 -14.59 -26.32
C TYR A 45 -6.58 -15.27 -26.97
N ILE A 46 -6.24 -16.50 -26.59
CA ILE A 46 -5.14 -17.26 -27.23
C ILE A 46 -5.41 -17.45 -28.74
N GLU A 47 -6.65 -17.70 -29.11
CA GLU A 47 -7.06 -17.95 -30.50
C GLU A 47 -7.17 -16.67 -31.35
N ASN A 48 -7.49 -15.52 -30.73
CA ASN A 48 -7.90 -14.32 -31.47
C ASN A 48 -7.08 -13.06 -31.17
N GLY A 49 -6.40 -12.99 -30.02
CA GLY A 49 -5.67 -11.80 -29.58
C GLY A 49 -4.43 -11.53 -30.41
N LYS A 50 -4.13 -10.26 -30.66
CA LYS A 50 -2.90 -9.80 -31.33
C LYS A 50 -2.10 -8.87 -30.42
N PRO A 51 -1.47 -9.42 -29.35
CA PRO A 51 -0.67 -8.63 -28.44
C PRO A 51 0.63 -8.15 -29.10
N TRP A 52 1.20 -7.08 -28.56
CA TRP A 52 2.53 -6.63 -28.98
C TRP A 52 3.27 -5.86 -27.87
N ILE A 53 4.60 -5.84 -27.98
CA ILE A 53 5.51 -5.08 -27.12
C ILE A 53 6.46 -4.27 -28.00
N TYR A 54 6.59 -2.98 -27.73
CA TYR A 54 7.64 -2.13 -28.27
C TYR A 54 8.44 -1.50 -27.12
N ALA A 55 9.77 -1.51 -27.23
CA ALA A 55 10.65 -0.86 -26.27
C ALA A 55 11.86 -0.23 -26.96
N ARG A 56 12.25 0.96 -26.50
CA ARG A 56 13.41 1.68 -27.03
C ARG A 56 14.13 2.47 -25.96
N GLN A 57 15.45 2.33 -25.93
CA GLN A 57 16.33 3.11 -25.07
C GLN A 57 16.48 4.55 -25.56
N ILE A 58 16.47 5.49 -24.62
CA ILE A 58 16.76 6.91 -24.79
C ILE A 58 17.90 7.30 -23.84
N ASN A 59 19.02 7.74 -24.42
CA ASN A 59 20.21 8.13 -23.65
C ASN A 59 20.16 9.57 -23.13
N ARG A 60 19.34 10.45 -23.73
CA ARG A 60 19.20 11.84 -23.28
C ARG A 60 18.17 11.90 -22.15
N LEU A 61 18.65 11.77 -20.92
CA LEU A 61 17.88 11.91 -19.69
C LEU A 61 18.48 13.05 -18.85
N ASP A 62 17.74 14.15 -18.69
CA ASP A 62 18.16 15.28 -17.86
C ASP A 62 17.23 15.42 -16.66
N LEU A 63 17.82 15.50 -15.46
CA LEU A 63 17.12 15.53 -14.17
C LEU A 63 17.44 16.80 -13.35
N LEU A 64 18.04 17.81 -13.99
CA LEU A 64 18.44 19.06 -13.36
C LEU A 64 17.24 19.93 -13.00
N ASP A 65 17.41 20.82 -12.02
CA ASP A 65 16.42 21.82 -11.60
C ASP A 65 15.02 21.27 -11.27
N GLY A 66 14.95 20.01 -10.83
CA GLY A 66 13.68 19.36 -10.49
C GLY A 66 12.83 18.95 -11.70
N LYS A 67 13.36 19.06 -12.92
CA LYS A 67 12.66 18.74 -14.16
C LYS A 67 13.00 17.34 -14.65
N LEU A 68 12.01 16.60 -15.13
CA LEU A 68 12.19 15.33 -15.82
C LEU A 68 12.18 15.57 -17.33
N MET A 69 13.35 15.53 -17.97
CA MET A 69 13.50 15.66 -19.41
C MET A 69 13.92 14.32 -20.02
N ILE A 70 13.12 13.79 -20.95
CA ILE A 70 13.47 12.59 -21.71
C ILE A 70 13.49 12.97 -23.18
N ALA A 71 14.64 12.79 -23.83
CA ALA A 71 14.85 13.25 -25.20
C ALA A 71 14.38 14.72 -25.40
N GLY A 72 14.68 15.61 -24.44
CA GLY A 72 14.36 17.04 -24.53
C GLY A 72 12.88 17.38 -24.37
N VAL A 73 12.03 16.40 -24.02
CA VAL A 73 10.62 16.60 -23.71
C VAL A 73 10.43 16.62 -22.19
N GLU A 74 9.78 17.66 -21.69
CA GLU A 74 9.49 17.83 -20.26
C GLU A 74 8.24 17.04 -19.84
N PHE A 75 8.42 16.19 -18.83
CA PHE A 75 7.37 15.43 -18.17
C PHE A 75 7.09 15.99 -16.77
N SER A 76 5.81 16.03 -16.42
CA SER A 76 5.27 16.56 -15.16
C SER A 76 5.61 15.72 -13.93
N SER A 77 6.13 14.50 -14.10
CA SER A 77 6.22 13.53 -13.01
C SER A 77 7.29 13.85 -11.97
N LYS A 78 6.88 14.43 -10.85
CA LYS A 78 7.75 14.67 -9.68
C LYS A 78 8.23 13.37 -9.05
N LYS A 79 7.38 12.35 -9.03
CA LYS A 79 7.70 11.07 -8.40
C LYS A 79 8.68 10.26 -9.24
N LEU A 80 8.49 10.20 -10.57
CA LEU A 80 9.47 9.57 -11.44
C LEU A 80 10.80 10.33 -11.42
N HIS A 81 10.78 11.67 -11.46
CA HIS A 81 11.99 12.49 -11.31
C HIS A 81 12.80 12.08 -10.06
N ALA A 82 12.15 12.09 -8.89
CA ALA A 82 12.81 11.74 -7.63
C ALA A 82 13.34 10.29 -7.62
N GLN A 83 12.59 9.35 -8.21
CA GLN A 83 13.02 7.95 -8.36
C GLN A 83 14.26 7.83 -9.23
N LEU A 84 14.26 8.44 -10.41
CA LEU A 84 15.39 8.40 -11.35
C LEU A 84 16.62 9.10 -10.76
N LEU A 85 16.43 10.25 -10.12
CA LEU A 85 17.51 11.02 -9.49
C LEU A 85 18.16 10.22 -8.36
N ARG A 86 17.37 9.65 -7.45
CA ARG A 86 17.88 8.86 -6.31
C ARG A 86 18.60 7.59 -6.75
N ALA A 87 18.15 6.98 -7.84
CA ALA A 87 18.78 5.82 -8.43
C ALA A 87 19.97 6.18 -9.34
N GLN A 88 20.28 7.47 -9.50
CA GLN A 88 21.34 7.96 -10.40
C GLN A 88 21.17 7.37 -11.82
N ALA A 89 19.94 7.41 -12.33
CA ALA A 89 19.64 6.94 -13.66
C ALA A 89 20.32 7.83 -14.70
N HIS A 90 21.01 7.21 -15.65
CA HIS A 90 21.74 7.90 -16.73
C HIS A 90 21.03 7.80 -18.08
N ALA A 91 20.03 6.93 -18.19
CA ALA A 91 19.23 6.74 -19.39
C ALA A 91 17.83 6.24 -19.02
N ALA A 92 16.94 6.20 -20.01
CA ALA A 92 15.58 5.69 -19.88
C ALA A 92 15.26 4.69 -21.00
N VAL A 93 14.24 3.87 -20.80
CA VAL A 93 13.60 3.07 -21.84
C VAL A 93 12.13 3.46 -21.87
N VAL A 94 11.65 3.87 -23.04
CA VAL A 94 10.22 4.06 -23.29
C VAL A 94 9.63 2.76 -23.82
N VAL A 95 8.48 2.36 -23.29
CA VAL A 95 7.83 1.09 -23.61
C VAL A 95 6.36 1.35 -23.92
N ALA A 96 5.86 0.68 -24.95
CA ALA A 96 4.44 0.56 -25.24
C ALA A 96 4.08 -0.93 -25.32
N VAL A 97 2.95 -1.30 -24.73
CA VAL A 97 2.38 -2.64 -24.86
C VAL A 97 0.90 -2.56 -25.14
N SER A 98 0.35 -3.54 -25.85
CA SER A 98 -1.09 -3.68 -26.04
C SER A 98 -1.50 -5.15 -26.08
N ALA A 99 -2.69 -5.44 -25.58
CA ALA A 99 -3.37 -6.71 -25.78
C ALA A 99 -4.11 -6.80 -27.15
N GLY A 100 -3.93 -5.80 -28.01
CA GLY A 100 -4.61 -5.70 -29.30
C GLY A 100 -6.05 -5.19 -29.16
N ARG A 101 -6.65 -4.84 -30.30
CA ARG A 101 -8.03 -4.33 -30.38
C ARG A 101 -9.08 -5.42 -30.33
N GLU A 102 -8.70 -6.64 -30.70
CA GLU A 102 -9.61 -7.77 -30.88
C GLU A 102 -10.38 -8.08 -29.58
N CYS A 103 -9.69 -8.03 -28.44
CA CYS A 103 -10.30 -8.25 -27.12
C CYS A 103 -11.36 -7.20 -26.81
N GLU A 104 -11.07 -5.92 -27.08
CA GLU A 104 -12.01 -4.81 -26.86
C GLU A 104 -13.21 -4.87 -27.81
N GLU A 105 -12.97 -5.17 -29.08
CA GLU A 105 -14.01 -5.33 -30.09
C GLU A 105 -14.96 -6.47 -29.74
N LYS A 106 -14.41 -7.62 -29.31
CA LYS A 106 -15.22 -8.76 -28.88
C LYS A 106 -15.97 -8.48 -27.59
N ALA A 107 -15.34 -7.85 -26.61
CA ALA A 107 -16.00 -7.42 -25.38
C ALA A 107 -17.19 -6.51 -25.72
N ARG A 108 -17.00 -5.51 -26.58
CA ARG A 108 -18.09 -4.63 -27.05
C ARG A 108 -19.21 -5.42 -27.73
N GLN A 109 -18.89 -6.42 -28.56
CA GLN A 109 -19.89 -7.31 -29.16
C GLN A 109 -20.70 -8.06 -28.09
N LEU A 110 -20.04 -8.66 -27.10
CA LEU A 110 -20.72 -9.42 -26.03
C LEU A 110 -21.64 -8.54 -25.19
N TRP A 111 -21.24 -7.29 -24.94
CA TRP A 111 -22.10 -6.32 -24.28
C TRP A 111 -23.39 -6.04 -25.06
N LEU A 112 -23.29 -5.88 -26.39
CA LEU A 112 -24.45 -5.68 -27.26
C LEU A 112 -25.32 -6.94 -27.41
N GLU A 113 -24.74 -8.12 -27.24
CA GLU A 113 -25.44 -9.41 -27.19
C GLU A 113 -26.07 -9.72 -25.82
N GLU A 114 -26.07 -8.76 -24.88
CA GLU A 114 -26.59 -8.94 -23.51
C GLU A 114 -25.89 -10.07 -22.74
N LYS A 115 -24.58 -10.26 -22.96
CA LYS A 115 -23.71 -11.23 -22.27
C LYS A 115 -22.72 -10.51 -21.34
N PRO A 116 -23.19 -9.93 -20.22
CA PRO A 116 -22.36 -9.11 -19.35
C PRO A 116 -21.26 -9.92 -18.63
N ASP A 117 -21.49 -11.21 -18.37
CA ASP A 117 -20.53 -12.08 -17.71
C ASP A 117 -19.33 -12.38 -18.63
N GLU A 118 -19.58 -12.85 -19.85
CA GLU A 118 -18.55 -13.07 -20.87
C GLU A 118 -17.80 -11.77 -21.18
N TYR A 119 -18.53 -10.66 -21.32
CA TYR A 119 -17.95 -9.33 -21.46
C TYR A 119 -16.95 -9.05 -20.34
N PHE A 120 -17.39 -9.18 -19.08
CA PHE A 120 -16.58 -8.84 -17.92
C PHE A 120 -15.32 -9.70 -17.85
N PHE A 121 -15.44 -11.03 -17.99
CA PHE A 121 -14.28 -11.92 -17.92
C PHE A 121 -13.28 -11.64 -19.04
N LEU A 122 -13.73 -11.47 -20.29
CA LEU A 122 -12.84 -11.16 -21.40
C LEU A 122 -12.13 -9.81 -21.21
N GLU A 123 -12.88 -8.81 -20.76
CA GLU A 123 -12.36 -7.46 -20.55
C GLU A 123 -11.31 -7.38 -19.42
N ILE A 124 -11.54 -8.14 -18.35
CA ILE A 124 -10.56 -8.29 -17.28
C ILE A 124 -9.34 -9.10 -17.74
N TYR A 125 -9.54 -10.13 -18.56
CA TYR A 125 -8.44 -10.92 -19.14
C TYR A 125 -7.53 -10.05 -20.01
N GLY A 126 -8.09 -9.18 -20.86
CA GLY A 126 -7.30 -8.22 -21.64
C GLY A 126 -6.43 -7.30 -20.77
N SER A 127 -6.92 -6.92 -19.59
CA SER A 127 -6.13 -6.14 -18.60
C SER A 127 -4.98 -6.97 -18.01
N ALA A 128 -5.24 -8.26 -17.72
CA ALA A 128 -4.24 -9.19 -17.22
C ALA A 128 -3.14 -9.46 -18.25
N VAL A 129 -3.48 -9.46 -19.55
CA VAL A 129 -2.50 -9.56 -20.63
C VAL A 129 -1.58 -8.33 -20.63
N VAL A 130 -2.10 -7.11 -20.52
CA VAL A 130 -1.25 -5.90 -20.45
C VAL A 130 -0.25 -5.95 -19.28
N GLU A 131 -0.71 -6.39 -18.10
CA GLU A 131 0.16 -6.57 -16.92
C GLU A 131 1.24 -7.64 -17.16
N HIS A 132 0.90 -8.73 -17.86
CA HIS A 132 1.87 -9.74 -18.26
C HIS A 132 2.90 -9.18 -19.25
N LEU A 133 2.45 -8.45 -20.28
CA LEU A 133 3.31 -7.89 -21.33
C LEU A 133 4.31 -6.88 -20.75
N ILE A 134 3.87 -5.97 -19.86
CA ILE A 134 4.79 -5.01 -19.25
C ILE A 134 5.78 -5.68 -18.30
N THR A 135 5.36 -6.76 -17.61
CA THR A 135 6.24 -7.58 -16.76
C THR A 135 7.29 -8.31 -17.60
N ASN A 136 6.89 -8.91 -18.73
CA ASN A 136 7.79 -9.58 -19.67
C ASN A 136 8.78 -8.59 -20.29
N ALA A 137 8.30 -7.42 -20.74
CA ALA A 137 9.15 -6.33 -21.21
C ALA A 137 10.19 -5.97 -20.14
N GLY A 138 9.78 -5.76 -18.89
CA GLY A 138 10.68 -5.50 -17.77
C GLY A 138 11.73 -6.60 -17.57
N ALA A 139 11.34 -7.88 -17.61
CA ALA A 139 12.26 -9.00 -17.47
C ALA A 139 13.32 -9.05 -18.59
N ARG A 140 12.90 -8.83 -19.84
CA ARG A 140 13.80 -8.72 -21.00
C ARG A 140 14.77 -7.56 -20.87
N LEU A 141 14.27 -6.40 -20.43
CA LEU A 141 15.09 -5.21 -20.16
C LEU A 141 16.12 -5.49 -19.05
N CYS A 142 15.72 -6.16 -17.96
CA CYS A 142 16.62 -6.55 -16.87
C CYS A 142 17.73 -7.48 -17.38
N ALA A 143 17.39 -8.53 -18.13
CA ALA A 143 18.36 -9.47 -18.68
C ALA A 143 19.37 -8.76 -19.63
N TRP A 144 18.88 -7.86 -20.47
CA TRP A 144 19.75 -7.03 -21.32
C TRP A 144 20.65 -6.10 -20.50
N ALA A 145 20.10 -5.42 -19.49
CA ALA A 145 20.86 -4.47 -18.67
C ALA A 145 21.95 -5.16 -17.84
N GLU A 146 21.67 -6.36 -17.32
CA GLU A 146 22.64 -7.15 -16.55
C GLU A 146 23.88 -7.48 -17.37
N GLN A 147 23.72 -7.84 -18.66
CA GLN A 147 24.85 -8.07 -19.58
C GLN A 147 25.72 -6.83 -19.79
N GLN A 148 25.18 -5.64 -19.54
CA GLN A 148 25.86 -4.35 -19.66
C GLN A 148 26.34 -3.81 -18.30
N GLY A 149 26.22 -4.59 -17.21
CA GLY A 149 26.55 -4.13 -15.85
C GLY A 149 25.59 -3.07 -15.30
N HIS A 150 24.39 -2.96 -15.86
CA HIS A 150 23.37 -1.99 -15.51
C HIS A 150 22.19 -2.65 -14.77
N ALA A 151 21.32 -1.82 -14.18
CA ALA A 151 20.05 -2.22 -13.61
C ALA A 151 18.89 -1.41 -14.21
N ILE A 152 17.75 -2.07 -14.37
CA ILE A 152 16.48 -1.47 -14.76
C ILE A 152 15.67 -1.14 -13.50
N LEU A 153 15.11 0.07 -13.47
CA LEU A 153 14.19 0.51 -12.44
C LEU A 153 12.76 0.11 -12.79
N PRO A 154 11.88 -0.12 -11.80
CA PRO A 154 10.46 -0.38 -12.07
C PRO A 154 9.82 0.72 -12.92
N HIS A 155 8.90 0.30 -13.78
CA HIS A 155 8.24 1.21 -14.70
C HIS A 155 7.32 2.20 -13.98
N TYR A 156 7.10 3.33 -14.63
CA TYR A 156 6.12 4.33 -14.21
C TYR A 156 5.40 4.88 -15.44
N SER A 157 4.16 5.36 -15.27
CA SER A 157 3.29 5.74 -16.39
C SER A 157 2.49 7.00 -16.07
N PRO A 158 2.14 7.84 -17.08
CA PRO A 158 1.20 8.95 -16.88
C PRO A 158 -0.13 8.46 -16.29
N GLY A 159 -0.74 9.27 -15.43
CA GLY A 159 -1.92 8.90 -14.64
C GLY A 159 -1.61 8.18 -13.32
N TYR A 160 -0.37 7.73 -13.09
CA TYR A 160 0.04 7.28 -11.75
C TYR A 160 0.24 8.48 -10.81
N SER A 161 0.16 8.26 -9.50
CA SER A 161 0.21 9.33 -8.51
C SER A 161 1.42 10.26 -8.65
N GLY A 162 1.17 11.53 -8.99
CA GLY A 162 2.23 12.52 -9.22
C GLY A 162 2.80 12.47 -10.63
N TRP A 163 2.06 11.94 -11.61
CA TRP A 163 2.27 12.09 -13.05
C TRP A 163 0.95 12.44 -13.73
N GLU A 164 0.86 13.64 -14.29
CA GLU A 164 -0.33 14.12 -15.00
C GLU A 164 -0.63 13.26 -16.24
N ILE A 165 -1.91 13.01 -16.51
CA ILE A 165 -2.35 12.11 -17.58
C ILE A 165 -2.12 12.72 -18.97
N GLU A 166 -2.08 14.05 -19.07
CA GLU A 166 -1.85 14.80 -20.31
C GLU A 166 -0.49 14.49 -20.95
N ASP A 167 0.47 14.03 -20.14
CA ASP A 167 1.78 13.57 -20.61
C ASP A 167 1.72 12.27 -21.42
N GLN A 168 0.58 11.58 -21.47
CA GLN A 168 0.37 10.41 -22.32
C GLN A 168 0.66 10.72 -23.80
N ASN A 169 0.22 11.89 -24.28
CA ASN A 169 0.49 12.36 -25.64
C ASN A 169 1.98 12.56 -25.89
N LYS A 170 2.68 13.17 -24.93
CA LYS A 170 4.14 13.41 -25.02
C LYS A 170 4.90 12.09 -25.07
N LEU A 171 4.52 11.13 -24.23
CA LEU A 171 5.16 9.81 -24.18
C LEU A 171 4.88 9.02 -25.46
N LEU A 172 3.65 9.04 -25.98
CA LEU A 172 3.34 8.38 -27.25
C LEU A 172 4.15 8.98 -28.40
N ASN A 173 4.20 10.31 -28.50
CA ASN A 173 4.98 10.99 -29.54
C ASN A 173 6.45 10.61 -29.48
N LEU A 174 7.04 10.49 -28.29
CA LEU A 174 8.42 9.98 -28.16
C LEU A 174 8.55 8.56 -28.68
N ILE A 175 7.61 7.67 -28.37
CA ILE A 175 7.60 6.27 -28.81
C ILE A 175 7.47 6.16 -30.34
N CYS A 176 6.58 6.93 -30.95
CA CYS A 176 6.28 6.89 -32.39
C CYS A 176 7.37 7.50 -33.29
N GLN A 177 8.40 8.16 -32.74
CA GLN A 177 9.47 8.81 -33.54
C GLN A 177 10.36 7.84 -34.36
N LYS A 178 10.16 6.51 -34.29
CA LYS A 178 10.98 5.51 -35.01
C LYS A 178 10.13 4.36 -35.56
N ASN A 179 10.65 3.13 -35.57
CA ASN A 179 10.12 1.93 -36.23
C ASN A 179 8.83 1.38 -35.59
N PHE A 180 8.06 2.23 -34.90
CA PHE A 180 6.79 1.86 -34.30
C PHE A 180 5.72 1.82 -35.40
N ARG A 181 5.01 0.69 -35.50
CA ARG A 181 4.07 0.40 -36.61
C ARG A 181 2.65 0.11 -36.16
N GLU A 182 2.40 0.18 -34.85
CA GLU A 182 1.11 -0.19 -34.28
C GLU A 182 0.16 0.99 -34.21
N GLU A 183 -1.13 0.68 -34.34
CA GLU A 183 -2.19 1.68 -34.25
C GLU A 183 -2.55 1.89 -32.77
N ILE A 184 -2.03 2.98 -32.19
CA ILE A 184 -2.37 3.40 -30.84
C ILE A 184 -2.58 4.92 -30.84
N HIS A 185 -3.66 5.35 -30.18
CA HIS A 185 -4.04 6.76 -30.09
C HIS A 185 -4.25 7.15 -28.63
N VAL A 186 -3.98 8.42 -28.32
CA VAL A 186 -4.39 9.03 -27.05
C VAL A 186 -5.63 9.87 -27.33
N LEU A 187 -6.73 9.57 -26.65
CA LEU A 187 -7.97 10.34 -26.71
C LEU A 187 -7.81 11.66 -25.95
N GLU A 188 -8.74 12.59 -26.14
CA GLU A 188 -8.73 13.90 -25.44
C GLU A 188 -8.67 13.77 -23.91
N THR A 189 -9.24 12.70 -23.36
CA THR A 189 -9.24 12.40 -21.91
C THR A 189 -7.90 11.84 -21.41
N GLY A 190 -6.95 11.57 -22.30
CA GLY A 190 -5.70 10.87 -21.98
C GLY A 190 -5.81 9.35 -22.00
N MET A 191 -7.00 8.78 -22.23
CA MET A 191 -7.17 7.35 -22.43
C MET A 191 -6.48 6.86 -23.70
N LEU A 192 -5.99 5.63 -23.67
CA LEU A 192 -5.45 4.96 -24.86
C LEU A 192 -6.55 4.24 -25.63
N TRP A 193 -6.39 4.18 -26.95
CA TRP A 193 -7.09 3.25 -27.82
C TRP A 193 -6.06 2.46 -28.64
N PRO A 194 -6.06 1.12 -28.64
CA PRO A 194 -6.96 0.24 -27.89
C PRO A 194 -6.85 0.43 -26.38
N LYS A 195 -7.96 0.27 -25.67
CA LYS A 195 -8.07 0.52 -24.22
C LYS A 195 -7.16 -0.37 -23.40
N LYS A 196 -6.90 -1.58 -23.87
CA LYS A 196 -5.96 -2.53 -23.25
C LYS A 196 -4.54 -2.30 -23.73
N SER A 197 -4.05 -1.09 -23.48
CA SER A 197 -2.69 -0.67 -23.79
C SER A 197 -2.07 0.06 -22.61
N LEU A 198 -0.74 0.11 -22.56
CA LEU A 198 0.01 0.84 -21.53
C LEU A 198 1.26 1.45 -22.15
N LEU A 199 1.51 2.72 -21.81
CA LEU A 199 2.77 3.40 -22.08
C LEU A 199 3.53 3.54 -20.75
N ALA A 200 4.83 3.29 -20.77
CA ALA A 200 5.62 3.32 -19.55
C ALA A 200 7.07 3.78 -19.80
N VAL A 201 7.69 4.28 -18.73
CA VAL A 201 9.11 4.64 -18.69
C VAL A 201 9.81 3.78 -17.65
N PHE A 202 10.91 3.16 -18.05
CA PHE A 202 11.87 2.51 -17.16
C PHE A 202 13.14 3.34 -17.09
N GLY A 203 13.76 3.45 -15.91
CA GLY A 203 15.09 4.06 -15.77
C GLY A 203 16.21 3.04 -15.90
N ILE A 204 17.37 3.46 -16.41
CA ILE A 204 18.59 2.66 -16.48
C ILE A 204 19.63 3.31 -15.56
N THR A 205 20.25 2.52 -14.69
CA THR A 205 21.34 2.97 -13.80
C THR A 205 22.51 2.01 -13.81
N GLN A 206 23.72 2.54 -13.61
CA GLN A 206 24.94 1.77 -13.38
C GLN A 206 25.07 1.35 -11.90
N HIS A 207 24.26 1.92 -11.01
CA HIS A 207 24.36 1.74 -9.56
C HIS A 207 23.56 0.52 -9.07
N VAL A 208 23.84 -0.66 -9.64
CA VAL A 208 23.10 -1.92 -9.41
C VAL A 208 22.91 -2.25 -7.92
N ASN A 209 23.97 -2.07 -7.12
CA ASN A 209 23.94 -2.33 -5.68
C ASN A 209 23.01 -1.38 -4.89
N GLN A 210 22.81 -0.16 -5.39
CA GLN A 210 21.93 0.82 -4.77
C GLN A 210 20.46 0.49 -5.04
N VAL A 211 20.13 0.05 -6.26
CA VAL A 211 18.75 -0.32 -6.65
C VAL A 211 18.20 -1.41 -5.73
N ARG A 212 19.01 -2.43 -5.39
CA ARG A 212 18.61 -3.50 -4.45
C ARG A 212 18.23 -3.00 -3.05
N ARG A 213 18.67 -1.80 -2.66
CA ARG A 213 18.36 -1.16 -1.37
C ARG A 213 17.15 -0.23 -1.43
N LEU A 214 16.69 0.14 -2.63
CA LEU A 214 15.57 1.05 -2.84
C LEU A 214 14.22 0.30 -2.86
N ARG A 215 13.82 -0.28 -1.71
CA ARG A 215 12.52 -0.97 -1.55
C ARG A 215 11.29 -0.10 -1.85
N GLU A 216 11.47 1.23 -1.82
CA GLU A 216 10.44 2.20 -2.18
C GLU A 216 10.03 2.15 -3.66
N LEU A 217 10.87 1.56 -4.53
CA LEU A 217 10.60 1.38 -5.96
C LEU A 217 9.55 0.31 -6.24
N VAL A 218 9.25 -0.55 -5.28
CA VAL A 218 8.15 -1.52 -5.36
C VAL A 218 7.00 -0.98 -4.52
N PRO A 219 5.93 -0.43 -5.13
CA PRO A 219 4.84 0.18 -4.38
C PRO A 219 4.21 -0.78 -3.36
N CYS A 220 4.12 -2.08 -3.68
CA CYS A 220 3.61 -3.09 -2.75
C CYS A 220 4.56 -3.38 -1.56
N GLU A 221 5.86 -3.08 -1.64
CA GLU A 221 6.77 -3.24 -0.50
C GLU A 221 6.79 -2.01 0.42
N SER A 222 6.36 -0.85 -0.09
CA SER A 222 6.36 0.43 0.64
C SER A 222 4.96 0.88 1.06
N CYS A 223 3.91 0.38 0.41
CA CYS A 223 2.52 0.68 0.73
C CYS A 223 2.13 0.15 2.11
N SER A 224 1.79 1.07 3.01
CA SER A 224 1.38 0.77 4.39
C SER A 224 -0.10 0.36 4.51
N MET A 225 -0.84 0.21 3.41
CA MET A 225 -2.25 -0.21 3.44
C MET A 225 -2.37 -1.63 4.01
N PRO A 226 -2.87 -1.81 5.24
CA PRO A 226 -2.96 -3.14 5.84
C PRO A 226 -3.94 -4.00 5.04
N SER A 227 -3.63 -5.29 4.88
CA SER A 227 -4.52 -6.28 4.25
C SER A 227 -5.02 -5.92 2.85
N CYS A 228 -4.24 -5.18 2.06
CA CYS A 228 -4.56 -4.91 0.66
C CYS A 228 -4.67 -6.22 -0.12
N ARG A 229 -5.89 -6.58 -0.55
CA ARG A 229 -6.18 -7.80 -1.35
C ARG A 229 -5.54 -7.77 -2.74
N TYR A 230 -5.10 -6.59 -3.18
CA TYR A 230 -4.41 -6.36 -4.46
C TYR A 230 -2.88 -6.35 -4.34
N ARG A 231 -2.33 -6.67 -3.16
CA ARG A 231 -0.89 -6.60 -2.90
C ARG A 231 -0.15 -7.70 -3.68
N ARG A 232 0.73 -7.28 -4.62
CA ARG A 232 1.53 -8.19 -5.47
C ARG A 232 2.73 -8.82 -4.76
N LEU A 233 3.29 -8.13 -3.76
CA LEU A 233 4.42 -8.60 -2.96
C LEU A 233 4.16 -8.33 -1.47
N PRO A 234 4.51 -9.27 -0.57
CA PRO A 234 4.42 -9.03 0.87
C PRO A 234 5.09 -7.71 1.24
N TYR A 235 4.52 -6.98 2.20
CA TYR A 235 5.18 -5.79 2.72
C TYR A 235 6.60 -6.17 3.18
N GLY A 236 7.63 -5.60 2.53
CA GLY A 236 9.01 -6.11 2.59
C GLY A 236 9.64 -6.14 3.99
N ARG A 237 8.98 -5.56 5.00
CA ARG A 237 9.43 -5.57 6.41
C ARG A 237 8.81 -6.67 7.27
N ALA A 238 7.86 -7.47 6.77
CA ALA A 238 7.14 -8.41 7.63
C ALA A 238 7.97 -9.64 8.04
N ARG A 239 8.83 -10.18 7.16
CA ARG A 239 9.44 -11.51 7.37
C ARG A 239 10.88 -11.51 7.89
N LYS A 240 11.74 -10.59 7.43
CA LYS A 240 13.15 -10.51 7.91
C LYS A 240 13.31 -9.97 9.34
N LEU A 241 12.38 -9.12 9.79
CA LEU A 241 12.47 -8.55 11.14
C LEU A 241 12.21 -9.59 12.23
N MET A 242 11.41 -10.63 12.03
CA MET A 242 11.14 -11.61 13.10
C MET A 242 12.35 -12.54 13.36
N GLU A 243 13.06 -12.97 12.32
CA GLU A 243 14.26 -13.82 12.46
C GLU A 243 15.50 -13.03 12.90
N GLU A 244 15.73 -11.83 12.36
CA GLU A 244 16.86 -10.97 12.76
C GLU A 244 16.67 -10.41 14.19
N VAL A 245 15.44 -10.08 14.60
CA VAL A 245 15.16 -9.59 15.97
C VAL A 245 15.31 -10.73 17.00
N SER A 246 14.90 -11.96 16.68
CA SER A 246 15.11 -13.13 17.55
C SER A 246 16.60 -13.43 17.75
N GLN A 247 17.41 -13.32 16.68
CA GLN A 247 18.86 -13.53 16.76
C GLN A 247 19.63 -12.37 17.41
N LEU A 248 19.15 -11.13 17.26
CA LEU A 248 19.71 -9.96 17.94
C LEU A 248 19.32 -9.92 19.42
N GLN A 249 18.09 -10.30 19.78
CA GLN A 249 17.64 -10.41 21.18
C GLN A 249 18.41 -11.50 21.93
N ALA A 250 18.62 -12.67 21.32
CA ALA A 250 19.43 -13.74 21.93
C ALA A 250 20.91 -13.34 22.15
N ARG A 251 21.44 -12.37 21.40
CA ARG A 251 22.79 -11.80 21.62
C ARG A 251 22.79 -10.71 22.69
N VAL A 252 21.74 -9.89 22.79
CA VAL A 252 21.59 -8.86 23.83
C VAL A 252 21.35 -9.49 25.21
N ASP A 253 20.62 -10.61 25.27
CA ASP A 253 20.36 -11.37 26.51
C ASP A 253 21.62 -12.02 27.09
N ARG A 254 22.63 -12.35 26.27
CA ARG A 254 23.93 -12.85 26.73
C ARG A 254 24.85 -11.75 27.26
N ILE A 255 24.63 -10.49 26.86
CA ILE A 255 25.47 -9.35 27.26
C ILE A 255 24.86 -8.63 28.49
N SER A 256 23.55 -8.75 28.71
CA SER A 256 22.82 -7.94 29.71
C SER A 256 22.56 -8.66 31.04
N ASN A 257 23.01 -9.90 31.22
CA ASN A 257 22.95 -10.58 32.52
C ASN A 257 24.05 -10.06 33.44
N GLY A 258 23.84 -8.86 33.97
CA GLY A 258 24.70 -8.25 34.97
C GLY A 258 24.30 -6.83 35.31
N ALA A 259 23.12 -6.62 35.94
CA ALA A 259 22.91 -5.62 37.00
C ALA A 259 21.43 -5.49 37.43
N ALA A 260 21.19 -5.67 38.72
CA ALA A 260 20.17 -5.07 39.59
C ALA A 260 18.73 -4.82 39.04
N GLN A 261 17.80 -5.69 39.45
CA GLN A 261 16.35 -5.50 39.33
C GLN A 261 15.86 -4.32 40.19
N SER A 262 15.58 -3.19 39.55
CA SER A 262 14.55 -2.26 40.02
C SER A 262 13.19 -2.82 39.58
N LYS A 263 12.30 -3.11 40.54
CA LYS A 263 11.01 -3.76 40.32
C LYS A 263 10.06 -2.77 39.61
N SER A 264 10.18 -2.65 38.29
CA SER A 264 9.27 -1.88 37.46
C SER A 264 7.83 -2.39 37.64
N ILE A 265 6.89 -1.44 37.78
CA ILE A 265 5.46 -1.72 37.93
C ILE A 265 4.82 -2.06 36.57
N LEU A 266 5.34 -1.49 35.48
CA LEU A 266 4.96 -1.85 34.11
C LEU A 266 5.80 -3.01 33.58
N ASP A 267 5.20 -3.86 32.75
CA ASP A 267 5.93 -4.97 32.11
C ASP A 267 6.82 -4.45 30.96
N HIS A 268 8.13 -4.42 31.20
CA HIS A 268 9.12 -3.95 30.22
C HIS A 268 9.36 -4.93 29.06
N HIS A 269 8.84 -6.16 29.17
CA HIS A 269 8.94 -7.25 28.19
C HIS A 269 7.58 -7.62 27.57
N GLY A 270 6.56 -6.79 27.81
CA GLY A 270 5.20 -7.01 27.29
C GLY A 270 5.16 -7.26 25.79
N LYS A 271 4.38 -8.26 25.37
CA LYS A 271 4.12 -8.56 23.95
C LYS A 271 2.95 -7.74 23.47
N TYR A 272 3.16 -6.93 22.44
CA TYR A 272 2.13 -6.07 21.85
C TYR A 272 1.53 -6.72 20.60
N SER A 273 0.26 -6.43 20.32
CA SER A 273 -0.37 -6.81 19.04
C SER A 273 0.12 -5.96 17.87
N ILE A 274 0.71 -4.79 18.16
CA ILE A 274 1.25 -3.85 17.19
C ILE A 274 2.80 -3.89 17.19
N SER A 275 3.42 -3.68 16.03
CA SER A 275 4.89 -3.54 15.95
C SER A 275 5.45 -2.38 16.78
N VAL A 276 6.62 -2.57 17.40
CA VAL A 276 7.31 -1.55 18.21
C VAL A 276 7.49 -0.22 17.46
N ARG A 277 7.77 -0.27 16.15
CA ARG A 277 7.92 0.94 15.33
C ARG A 277 6.62 1.74 15.22
N ALA A 278 5.47 1.07 15.10
CA ALA A 278 4.18 1.74 15.05
C ALA A 278 3.78 2.29 16.44
N LEU A 279 4.07 1.57 17.52
CA LEU A 279 3.91 2.08 18.89
C LEU A 279 4.77 3.33 19.13
N GLN A 280 6.03 3.31 18.70
CA GLN A 280 6.92 4.47 18.77
C GLN A 280 6.39 5.66 17.96
N LYS A 281 5.98 5.43 16.71
CA LYS A 281 5.42 6.49 15.86
C LYS A 281 4.17 7.09 16.48
N TRP A 282 3.21 6.27 16.89
CA TRP A 282 1.94 6.74 17.42
C TRP A 282 2.05 7.36 18.81
N SER A 283 2.97 6.89 19.65
CA SER A 283 3.26 7.55 20.93
C SER A 283 3.86 8.95 20.76
N GLN A 284 4.54 9.22 19.63
CA GLN A 284 5.11 10.54 19.33
C GLN A 284 4.10 11.46 18.62
N GLU A 285 3.34 10.93 17.67
CA GLU A 285 2.48 11.74 16.78
C GLU A 285 1.04 11.90 17.28
N ARG A 286 0.53 10.93 18.05
CA ARG A 286 -0.91 10.82 18.34
C ARG A 286 -1.24 10.84 19.83
N LEU A 287 -0.26 10.56 20.68
CA LEU A 287 -0.43 10.52 22.12
C LEU A 287 0.13 11.80 22.77
N HIS A 288 -0.67 12.43 23.60
CA HIS A 288 -0.23 13.48 24.51
C HIS A 288 -0.36 13.00 25.95
N LEU A 289 0.73 13.08 26.72
CA LEU A 289 0.78 12.69 28.12
C LEU A 289 1.08 13.89 29.01
N LYS A 290 0.35 13.99 30.12
CA LYS A 290 0.58 14.97 31.17
C LYS A 290 0.55 14.29 32.53
N VAL A 291 1.63 14.40 33.29
CA VAL A 291 1.64 13.97 34.69
C VAL A 291 1.07 15.11 35.54
N LEU A 292 0.11 14.81 36.39
CA LEU A 292 -0.56 15.76 37.27
C LEU A 292 0.16 15.89 38.62
N ALA A 293 -0.24 16.86 39.45
CA ALA A 293 0.37 17.13 40.75
C ALA A 293 0.28 15.95 41.72
N ASP A 294 -0.81 15.19 41.66
CA ASP A 294 -1.03 13.94 42.41
C ASP A 294 -0.28 12.73 41.82
N ARG A 295 0.57 12.95 40.82
CA ARG A 295 1.31 11.93 40.05
C ARG A 295 0.45 10.98 39.21
N SER A 296 -0.85 11.24 39.10
CA SER A 296 -1.69 10.58 38.10
C SER A 296 -1.28 11.01 36.68
N VAL A 297 -1.61 10.19 35.68
CA VAL A 297 -1.27 10.46 34.28
C VAL A 297 -2.54 10.72 33.49
N GLN A 298 -2.64 11.90 32.91
CA GLN A 298 -3.66 12.21 31.91
C GLN A 298 -3.11 11.93 30.51
N ALA A 299 -3.87 11.21 29.70
CA ALA A 299 -3.53 10.86 28.34
C ALA A 299 -4.64 11.29 27.38
N ARG A 300 -4.25 11.85 26.23
CA ARG A 300 -5.13 12.05 25.08
C ARG A 300 -4.50 11.37 23.87
N PHE A 301 -5.19 10.41 23.29
CA PHE A 301 -4.79 9.78 22.04
C PHE A 301 -5.75 10.19 20.92
N ARG A 302 -5.22 10.70 19.81
CA ARG A 302 -6.02 11.02 18.62
C ARG A 302 -6.01 9.88 17.62
N TYR A 303 -7.17 9.27 17.41
CA TYR A 303 -7.41 8.40 16.27
C TYR A 303 -7.69 9.26 15.02
N ALA A 304 -7.11 8.86 13.90
CA ALA A 304 -7.36 9.45 12.59
C ALA A 304 -7.59 8.32 11.57
N GLY A 305 -8.75 8.38 10.92
CA GLY A 305 -9.16 7.45 9.86
C GLY A 305 -10.04 8.14 8.83
N THR A 306 -10.80 7.35 8.07
CA THR A 306 -11.75 7.86 7.07
C THR A 306 -13.10 7.15 7.17
N THR A 307 -14.18 7.82 6.78
CA THR A 307 -15.51 7.20 6.66
C THR A 307 -15.58 6.21 5.49
N CYS A 308 -16.58 5.32 5.50
CA CYS A 308 -16.82 4.35 4.44
C CYS A 308 -17.63 4.89 3.24
N SER A 309 -18.29 6.05 3.39
CA SER A 309 -19.17 6.67 2.39
C SER A 309 -18.50 7.86 1.68
N ASN A 310 -18.88 8.12 0.42
CA ASN A 310 -18.51 9.28 -0.41
C ASN A 310 -16.99 9.57 -0.49
N LEU A 311 -16.20 8.64 -1.04
CA LEU A 311 -14.75 8.78 -1.24
C LEU A 311 -13.90 8.97 0.05
N GLY A 312 -14.50 8.79 1.23
CA GLY A 312 -13.82 8.84 2.52
C GLY A 312 -13.60 10.26 3.02
N ARG A 313 -14.37 10.66 4.04
CA ARG A 313 -14.13 11.91 4.79
C ARG A 313 -13.17 11.64 5.94
N PRO A 314 -12.30 12.59 6.31
CA PRO A 314 -11.53 12.51 7.54
C PRO A 314 -12.46 12.18 8.72
N LEU A 315 -12.02 11.26 9.58
CA LEU A 315 -12.75 10.83 10.76
C LEU A 315 -11.77 10.78 11.93
N GLU A 316 -11.90 11.74 12.84
CA GLU A 316 -11.05 11.86 14.01
C GLU A 316 -11.84 11.67 15.32
N TYR A 317 -11.27 10.88 16.23
CA TYR A 317 -11.79 10.68 17.59
C TYR A 317 -10.67 10.89 18.59
N ASP A 318 -10.97 11.58 19.69
CA ASP A 318 -10.08 11.72 20.82
C ASP A 318 -10.47 10.72 21.92
N TYR A 319 -9.51 9.89 22.28
CA TYR A 319 -9.56 9.00 23.42
C TYR A 319 -8.89 9.70 24.60
N HIS A 320 -9.65 10.00 25.63
CA HIS A 320 -9.14 10.57 26.87
C HIS A 320 -9.08 9.49 27.93
N LEU A 321 -7.95 9.41 28.64
CA LEU A 321 -7.74 8.49 29.75
C LEU A 321 -7.08 9.21 30.91
N LYS A 322 -7.40 8.76 32.12
CA LYS A 322 -6.67 9.10 33.34
C LYS A 322 -6.23 7.79 34.00
N LEU A 323 -4.94 7.70 34.30
CA LEU A 323 -4.34 6.59 35.04
C LEU A 323 -3.98 7.06 36.45
N ALA A 324 -4.20 6.21 37.44
CA ALA A 324 -3.67 6.40 38.78
C ALA A 324 -2.13 6.49 38.76
N SER A 325 -1.55 6.91 39.88
CA SER A 325 -0.10 7.07 39.98
C SER A 325 0.64 5.74 39.77
N ALA A 326 1.95 5.82 39.49
CA ALA A 326 2.79 4.62 39.36
C ALA A 326 2.70 3.72 40.61
N THR A 327 2.70 4.32 41.81
CA THR A 327 2.55 3.62 43.10
C THR A 327 1.23 2.87 43.25
N GLU A 328 0.22 3.24 42.48
CA GLU A 328 -1.09 2.60 42.47
C GLU A 328 -1.27 1.63 41.28
N GLY A 329 -0.19 1.33 40.54
CA GLY A 329 -0.20 0.32 39.48
C GLY A 329 -0.68 0.82 38.12
N TYR A 330 -0.68 2.14 37.88
CA TYR A 330 -1.24 2.76 36.67
C TYR A 330 -2.64 2.24 36.33
N LYS A 331 -3.51 2.11 37.35
CA LYS A 331 -4.90 1.70 37.14
C LYS A 331 -5.64 2.72 36.27
N ILE A 332 -6.44 2.24 35.32
CA ILE A 332 -7.28 3.10 34.49
C ILE A 332 -8.46 3.58 35.34
N ILE A 333 -8.47 4.87 35.70
CA ILE A 333 -9.49 5.44 36.60
C ILE A 333 -10.59 6.20 35.85
N GLU A 334 -10.27 6.77 34.70
CA GLU A 334 -11.23 7.45 33.84
C GLU A 334 -10.92 7.17 32.38
N MET A 335 -11.95 7.01 31.55
CA MET A 335 -11.80 6.94 30.11
C MET A 335 -13.06 7.41 29.38
N SER A 336 -12.85 8.05 28.23
CA SER A 336 -13.92 8.50 27.34
C SER A 336 -13.44 8.57 25.89
N CYS A 337 -14.34 8.34 24.95
CA CYS A 337 -14.10 8.49 23.52
C CYS A 337 -15.17 9.40 22.91
N ALA A 338 -14.76 10.40 22.14
CA ALA A 338 -15.67 11.31 21.45
C ALA A 338 -15.04 11.81 20.15
N PRO A 339 -15.84 12.29 19.18
CA PRO A 339 -15.30 12.95 18.00
C PRO A 339 -14.34 14.07 18.39
N ALA A 340 -13.24 14.22 17.63
CA ALA A 340 -12.27 15.28 17.90
C ALA A 340 -12.93 16.66 17.67
N PRO A 341 -12.53 17.70 18.42
CA PRO A 341 -13.07 19.05 18.20
C PRO A 341 -12.92 19.51 16.75
N GLY A 342 -14.03 19.87 16.12
CA GLY A 342 -14.07 20.32 14.71
C GLY A 342 -14.19 19.19 13.68
N ASP A 343 -14.15 17.92 14.09
CA ASP A 343 -14.44 16.78 13.19
C ASP A 343 -15.96 16.66 12.96
N ALA A 344 -16.37 16.73 11.69
CA ALA A 344 -17.74 16.44 11.27
C ALA A 344 -17.86 15.10 10.52
N GLY A 345 -16.77 14.34 10.39
CA GLY A 345 -16.73 13.09 9.63
C GLY A 345 -17.67 12.04 10.20
N HIS A 346 -17.78 11.98 11.53
CA HIS A 346 -18.66 11.03 12.22
C HIS A 346 -20.13 11.15 11.80
N ALA A 347 -20.59 12.36 11.45
CA ALA A 347 -21.97 12.60 11.00
C ALA A 347 -22.32 11.92 9.67
N TYR A 348 -21.30 11.53 8.88
CA TYR A 348 -21.45 10.89 7.58
C TYR A 348 -21.29 9.36 7.64
N MET A 349 -21.06 8.79 8.83
CA MET A 349 -21.00 7.34 9.01
C MET A 349 -22.38 6.72 8.83
N CYS A 350 -22.47 5.57 8.16
CA CYS A 350 -23.75 4.91 7.87
C CYS A 350 -24.61 4.69 9.12
N GLU A 351 -23.99 4.28 10.23
CA GLU A 351 -24.70 4.04 11.48
C GLU A 351 -25.11 5.33 12.18
N TYR A 352 -24.33 6.40 12.01
CA TYR A 352 -24.68 7.71 12.56
C TYR A 352 -25.88 8.31 11.82
N ILE A 353 -25.93 8.16 10.50
CA ILE A 353 -27.09 8.56 9.68
C ILE A 353 -28.32 7.75 10.07
N ARG A 354 -28.16 6.45 10.32
CA ARG A 354 -29.28 5.56 10.71
C ARG A 354 -29.79 5.85 12.12
N ASN A 355 -28.90 5.97 13.10
CA ASN A 355 -29.23 6.16 14.51
C ASN A 355 -28.04 6.76 15.30
N GLY A 356 -27.76 8.04 15.06
CA GLY A 356 -26.63 8.76 15.66
C GLY A 356 -26.67 8.81 17.19
N GLU A 357 -27.84 8.99 17.80
CA GLU A 357 -27.98 9.02 19.26
C GLU A 357 -27.63 7.68 19.91
N LYS A 358 -28.03 6.56 19.31
CA LYS A 358 -27.65 5.24 19.79
C LYS A 358 -26.15 5.03 19.66
N LEU A 359 -25.58 5.33 18.50
CA LEU A 359 -24.15 5.15 18.26
C LEU A 359 -23.30 6.02 19.20
N ALA A 360 -23.69 7.27 19.44
CA ALA A 360 -23.02 8.16 20.38
C ALA A 360 -23.07 7.63 21.82
N ARG A 361 -24.22 7.09 22.25
CA ARG A 361 -24.36 6.43 23.56
C ARG A 361 -23.50 5.18 23.67
N ASP A 362 -23.47 4.34 22.63
CA ASP A 362 -22.65 3.13 22.59
C ASP A 362 -21.16 3.49 22.74
N ILE A 363 -20.66 4.45 21.94
CA ILE A 363 -19.26 4.92 22.01
C ILE A 363 -18.92 5.50 23.39
N ALA A 364 -19.81 6.31 23.97
CA ALA A 364 -19.59 6.92 25.28
C ALA A 364 -19.63 5.88 26.43
N GLY A 365 -20.35 4.77 26.24
CA GLY A 365 -20.48 3.68 27.19
C GLY A 365 -19.32 2.68 27.17
N GLU A 366 -18.55 2.62 26.08
CA GLU A 366 -17.42 1.70 25.92
C GLU A 366 -16.24 2.10 26.81
N LYS A 367 -16.02 1.32 27.88
CA LYS A 367 -14.94 1.54 28.87
C LYS A 367 -14.16 0.25 29.17
N PRO A 368 -13.48 -0.34 28.17
CA PRO A 368 -12.77 -1.60 28.37
C PRO A 368 -11.62 -1.43 29.36
N LEU A 369 -11.45 -2.40 30.26
CA LEU A 369 -10.40 -2.42 31.29
C LEU A 369 -10.45 -1.24 32.30
N LEU A 370 -11.56 -0.50 32.40
CA LEU A 370 -11.74 0.50 33.44
C LEU A 370 -11.61 -0.16 34.84
N GLY A 371 -10.80 0.44 35.70
CA GLY A 371 -10.48 -0.07 37.04
C GLY A 371 -9.31 -1.07 37.07
N CYS A 372 -8.90 -1.61 35.92
CA CYS A 372 -7.78 -2.55 35.81
C CYS A 372 -6.43 -1.83 35.72
N SER A 373 -5.34 -2.55 36.02
CA SER A 373 -3.99 -2.07 35.72
C SER A 373 -3.78 -1.99 34.21
N LEU A 374 -3.00 -1.00 33.76
CA LEU A 374 -2.65 -0.86 32.34
C LEU A 374 -1.94 -2.10 31.76
N ASN A 375 -1.22 -2.88 32.58
CA ASN A 375 -0.59 -4.14 32.13
C ASN A 375 -1.59 -5.15 31.56
N GLU A 376 -2.85 -5.11 31.99
CA GLU A 376 -3.90 -6.04 31.52
C GLU A 376 -4.14 -5.95 30.02
N VAL A 377 -3.80 -4.83 29.37
CA VAL A 377 -3.90 -4.70 27.91
C VAL A 377 -3.05 -5.75 27.16
N LEU A 378 -1.94 -6.19 27.75
CA LEU A 378 -1.01 -7.15 27.13
C LEU A 378 -1.62 -8.55 27.03
N ASN A 379 -2.58 -8.87 27.90
CA ASN A 379 -3.27 -10.15 27.94
C ASN A 379 -4.73 -10.05 27.49
N TRP A 380 -5.20 -8.86 27.14
CA TRP A 380 -6.59 -8.64 26.76
C TRP A 380 -6.90 -9.26 25.39
N ASN A 381 -7.57 -10.41 25.43
CA ASN A 381 -8.07 -11.08 24.24
C ASN A 381 -9.26 -10.31 23.66
N ARG A 382 -9.08 -9.80 22.44
CA ARG A 382 -10.08 -9.05 21.68
C ARG A 382 -9.98 -9.43 20.23
N GLN A 383 -11.09 -9.34 19.51
CA GLN A 383 -11.09 -9.71 18.09
C GLN A 383 -10.23 -8.73 17.27
N PHE A 384 -9.40 -9.28 16.40
CA PHE A 384 -8.49 -8.50 15.56
C PHE A 384 -9.26 -7.83 14.41
N SER A 385 -9.37 -6.50 14.44
CA SER A 385 -10.11 -5.70 13.45
C SER A 385 -9.39 -4.39 13.09
N PRO A 386 -8.20 -4.46 12.46
CA PRO A 386 -7.35 -3.27 12.21
C PRO A 386 -7.95 -2.30 11.19
N SER A 387 -8.78 -2.80 10.27
CA SER A 387 -9.44 -2.02 9.21
C SER A 387 -10.95 -1.91 9.43
N GLY A 388 -11.42 -2.26 10.62
CA GLY A 388 -12.85 -2.31 10.93
C GLY A 388 -13.50 -0.93 10.99
N CYS A 389 -14.75 -0.85 10.53
CA CYS A 389 -15.53 0.38 10.53
C CYS A 389 -15.76 0.90 11.95
N PHE A 390 -15.70 2.21 12.18
CA PHE A 390 -15.99 2.78 13.51
C PHE A 390 -17.45 2.57 13.95
N CYS A 391 -18.36 2.28 13.01
CA CYS A 391 -19.75 1.90 13.28
C CYS A 391 -19.87 0.57 14.03
N ASP A 392 -18.90 -0.32 13.90
CA ASP A 392 -18.94 -1.68 14.43
C ASP A 392 -18.28 -1.77 15.83
N ALA A 393 -18.94 -2.45 16.76
CA ALA A 393 -18.51 -2.54 18.17
C ALA A 393 -17.17 -3.28 18.32
N VAL A 394 -17.01 -4.40 17.63
CA VAL A 394 -15.74 -5.17 17.61
C VAL A 394 -14.58 -4.31 17.13
N SER A 395 -14.83 -3.52 16.10
CA SER A 395 -13.85 -2.61 15.52
C SER A 395 -13.48 -1.43 16.43
N ARG A 396 -14.41 -0.97 17.29
CA ARG A 396 -14.12 0.04 18.32
C ARG A 396 -13.37 -0.56 19.50
N GLU A 397 -13.72 -1.77 19.93
CA GLU A 397 -12.99 -2.53 20.95
C GLU A 397 -11.53 -2.76 20.54
N HIS A 398 -11.30 -3.16 19.27
CA HIS A 398 -9.95 -3.29 18.73
C HIS A 398 -9.17 -1.98 18.83
N LYS A 399 -9.77 -0.84 18.47
CA LYS A 399 -9.15 0.50 18.53
C LYS A 399 -8.81 0.91 19.96
N TRP A 400 -9.68 0.64 20.94
CA TRP A 400 -9.37 0.83 22.36
C TRP A 400 -8.10 0.08 22.77
N GLY A 401 -7.94 -1.16 22.33
CA GLY A 401 -6.72 -1.92 22.60
C GLY A 401 -5.47 -1.30 21.98
N LEU A 402 -5.55 -0.74 20.77
CA LEU A 402 -4.43 -0.01 20.18
C LEU A 402 -4.04 1.21 21.03
N VAL A 403 -5.03 1.97 21.51
CA VAL A 403 -4.81 3.16 22.37
C VAL A 403 -4.09 2.76 23.66
N LEU A 404 -4.57 1.71 24.33
CA LEU A 404 -4.00 1.23 25.58
C LEU A 404 -2.59 0.65 25.40
N GLU A 405 -2.33 -0.08 24.30
CA GLU A 405 -0.98 -0.58 23.98
C GLU A 405 0.02 0.55 23.71
N VAL A 406 -0.40 1.60 22.99
CA VAL A 406 0.44 2.79 22.74
C VAL A 406 0.74 3.52 24.04
N LEU A 407 -0.27 3.67 24.91
CA LEU A 407 -0.11 4.29 26.23
C LEU A 407 0.84 3.50 27.11
N HIS A 408 0.68 2.18 27.18
CA HIS A 408 1.55 1.27 27.93
C HIS A 408 3.00 1.38 27.44
N TYR A 409 3.20 1.26 26.12
CA TYR A 409 4.52 1.39 25.50
C TYR A 409 5.18 2.73 25.84
N ALA A 410 4.46 3.84 25.72
CA ALA A 410 5.00 5.18 25.99
C ALA A 410 5.46 5.35 27.44
N LEU A 411 4.70 4.82 28.41
CA LEU A 411 5.07 4.87 29.82
C LEU A 411 6.27 3.99 30.14
N VAL A 412 6.36 2.78 29.56
CA VAL A 412 7.54 1.92 29.68
C VAL A 412 8.79 2.62 29.13
N GLN A 413 8.70 3.31 27.98
CA GLN A 413 9.83 4.07 27.45
C GLN A 413 10.23 5.24 28.35
N ASN A 414 9.26 5.91 28.98
CA ASN A 414 9.53 6.99 29.92
C ASN A 414 10.22 6.47 31.20
N GLU A 415 9.80 5.32 31.73
CA GLU A 415 10.49 4.68 32.87
C GLU A 415 11.91 4.25 32.51
N LYS A 416 12.11 3.61 31.35
CA LYS A 416 13.45 3.23 30.88
C LYS A 416 14.39 4.42 30.74
N ARG A 417 13.88 5.57 30.26
CA ARG A 417 14.67 6.81 30.17
C ARG A 417 14.99 7.39 31.53
N ARG A 418 14.06 7.34 32.49
CA ARG A 418 14.29 7.84 33.86
C ARG A 418 15.28 6.99 34.65
N ASN A 419 15.29 5.68 34.41
CA ASN A 419 16.22 4.74 35.07
C ASN A 419 17.61 4.71 34.42
N ALA A 420 17.79 5.34 33.25
CA ALA A 420 19.06 5.42 32.53
C ALA A 420 19.85 6.71 32.83
N VAL A 421 19.24 7.63 33.58
CA VAL A 421 19.85 8.84 34.16
C VAL A 421 20.07 8.57 35.64
#